data_AF-A0A811PT63-F1
#
_entry.id   AF-A0A811PT63-F1
#
_cell.length_a   1.000
_cell.length_b   1.000
_cell.length_c   1.000
_cell.angle_alpha   90.00
_cell.angle_beta   90.00
_cell.angle_gamma   90.00
#
_symmetry.space_group_name_H-M   'P 1'
#
loop_
_entity.id
_entity.type
_entity.pdbx_description
1 polymer ?
#
loop_
_entity_poly.entity_id
_entity_poly.type
_entity_poly.pdbx_seq_one_letter_code
_entity_poly.pdbx_strand_id
1 'polypeptide(L)'
;MQASSQQLQPPPSHASMSEGGAFANAGNLEHCARYLNQTLVTFGFPASLDLFATDPVSIARTCNCIYALLQQRQRDIEFRESTNDQRQRMQSDISRLEAKIERMDAQLAAKDRELATLTRTEAKNTAALKSQIDKLQQERDEFQKMVIGNQQVRTQQIHEMKKKEKEYIKLQEKLNQVLMEKKKESSRSGMEIMNLLQKEGRQRGTWNGKKNDNDYYKMIVDAYEVKKQELMQENADLRALLRSMQMDMREFLNAPNGSSQPTVTANGRQESGSPQSPLGGKTDVFDLPFHMARDHIEESLRTKMTSIKARMTQLQDAQKGAEVTSEATDRELELEAQLVEARSIIQEQASIMSKHFTKSDKPSPLQPDLQFMYPLAVAGGIAVWMASARHLPRCKNMSVARISVLQGLLFLLSTEMSKIDWNVENTRILCGLMAEQIEKGNRPNTFLNSVGYAAVEKGFKDRTGIELTKGQMKNKWDKLKKDLKAWKKLKMRQTGTGWNRNNSTIDMDDEWWKKARAISVICI
;
A
#
# COMPACT_ATOMS: atom_id res chain seq x y z
N MET A 1 44.49 34.40 33.49
CA MET A 1 45.32 35.00 34.55
C MET A 1 45.51 33.95 35.63
N GLN A 2 46.76 33.56 35.90
CA GLN A 2 47.09 32.54 36.89
C GLN A 2 46.68 33.03 38.28
N ALA A 3 45.66 32.41 38.87
CA ALA A 3 45.33 32.62 40.27
C ALA A 3 46.41 31.92 41.09
N SER A 4 47.31 32.68 41.69
CA SER A 4 48.22 32.16 42.71
C SER A 4 47.37 31.59 43.85
N SER A 5 47.37 30.27 44.01
CA SER A 5 46.77 29.60 45.15
C SER A 5 47.55 29.94 46.42
N GLN A 6 47.35 31.14 46.97
CA GLN A 6 47.66 31.39 48.36
C GLN A 6 46.69 30.51 49.17
N GLN A 7 47.24 29.56 49.95
CA GLN A 7 46.45 28.81 50.92
C GLN A 7 45.71 29.81 51.81
N LEU A 8 44.39 29.88 51.65
CA LEU A 8 43.52 30.52 52.63
C LEU A 8 43.81 29.89 54.00
N GLN A 9 43.99 30.71 55.03
CA GLN A 9 43.93 30.17 56.39
C GLN A 9 42.59 29.42 56.51
N PRO A 10 42.58 28.22 57.14
CA PRO A 10 41.31 27.52 57.35
C PRO A 10 40.36 28.47 58.09
N PRO A 11 39.05 28.43 57.78
CA PRO A 11 38.09 29.21 58.54
C PRO A 11 38.26 28.92 60.03
N PRO A 12 38.01 29.90 60.93
CA PRO A 12 38.07 29.69 62.36
C PRO A 12 37.42 28.34 62.72
N SER A 13 38.17 27.47 63.41
CA SER A 13 37.76 26.10 63.67
C SER A 13 36.35 26.03 64.26
N HIS A 14 35.49 25.16 63.70
CA HIS A 14 34.15 24.82 64.20
C HIS A 14 34.10 24.43 65.69
N ALA A 15 35.25 24.20 66.34
CA ALA A 15 35.39 23.83 67.74
C ALA A 15 35.00 24.94 68.74
N SER A 16 34.77 26.17 68.30
CA SER A 16 34.30 27.28 69.15
C SER A 16 32.93 27.84 68.73
N MET A 17 32.09 27.04 68.05
CA MET A 17 30.70 27.45 67.80
C MET A 17 29.97 27.43 69.16
N SER A 18 29.66 28.61 69.70
CA SER A 18 28.69 28.71 70.79
C SER A 18 27.34 28.19 70.28
N GLU A 19 26.48 27.73 71.20
CA GLU A 19 25.11 27.30 70.93
C GLU A 19 24.39 28.34 70.03
N GLY A 20 24.38 28.13 68.71
CA GLY A 20 23.87 29.12 67.75
C GLY A 20 24.54 29.17 66.38
N GLY A 21 25.70 28.53 66.16
CA GLY A 21 26.25 28.34 64.79
C GLY A 21 26.69 29.63 64.07
N ALA A 22 26.83 30.76 64.77
CA ALA A 22 27.19 32.04 64.19
C ALA A 22 28.68 32.13 63.83
N PHE A 23 28.99 32.70 62.66
CA PHE A 23 30.35 32.84 62.14
C PHE A 23 31.28 33.71 63.02
N ALA A 24 30.76 34.76 63.67
CA ALA A 24 31.53 35.65 64.54
C ALA A 24 30.85 35.83 65.91
N ASN A 25 31.65 35.95 66.96
CA ASN A 25 31.26 36.25 68.33
C ASN A 25 32.30 37.18 69.00
N ALA A 26 32.02 37.63 70.21
CA ALA A 26 32.89 38.59 70.91
C ALA A 26 34.33 38.07 71.16
N GLY A 27 34.52 36.75 71.27
CA GLY A 27 35.83 36.13 71.55
C GLY A 27 36.68 35.86 70.31
N ASN A 28 36.11 35.87 69.10
CA ASN A 28 36.81 35.54 67.86
C ASN A 28 36.78 36.65 66.79
N LEU A 29 36.24 37.82 67.13
CA LEU A 29 35.96 38.91 66.18
C LEU A 29 37.19 39.37 65.39
N GLU A 30 38.35 39.51 66.04
CA GLU A 30 39.58 39.95 65.39
C GLU A 30 40.08 38.95 64.33
N HIS A 31 39.97 37.65 64.64
CA HIS A 31 40.33 36.59 63.71
C HIS A 31 39.32 36.49 62.55
N CYS A 32 38.02 36.59 62.82
CA CYS A 32 36.99 36.61 61.79
C CYS A 32 37.13 37.81 60.84
N ALA A 33 37.45 39.00 61.36
CA ALA A 33 37.70 40.19 60.55
C ALA A 33 38.94 40.02 59.64
N ARG A 34 40.03 39.44 60.15
CA ARG A 34 41.22 39.11 59.34
C ARG A 34 40.89 38.09 58.25
N TYR A 35 40.17 37.02 58.59
CA TYR A 35 39.74 36.00 57.63
C TYR A 35 38.84 36.59 56.54
N LEU A 36 37.85 37.41 56.89
CA LEU A 36 36.97 38.07 55.91
C LEU A 36 37.77 38.96 54.96
N ASN A 37 38.67 39.81 55.47
CA ASN A 37 39.49 40.67 54.63
C ASN A 37 40.40 39.86 53.69
N GLN A 38 41.06 38.79 54.17
CA GLN A 38 41.86 37.91 53.32
C GLN A 38 41.01 37.24 52.22
N THR A 39 39.82 36.76 52.60
CA THR A 39 38.89 36.11 51.69
C THR A 39 38.38 37.08 50.63
N LEU A 40 38.08 38.32 51.02
CA LEU A 40 37.65 39.39 50.11
C LEU A 40 38.72 39.72 49.07
N VAL A 41 39.97 39.91 49.48
CA VAL A 41 41.09 40.08 48.52
C VAL A 41 41.14 38.89 47.56
N THR A 42 41.05 37.67 48.10
CA THR A 42 41.17 36.44 47.32
C THR A 42 40.08 36.33 46.25
N PHE A 43 38.85 36.75 46.56
CA PHE A 43 37.75 36.82 45.60
C PHE A 43 37.73 38.12 44.76
N GLY A 44 38.78 38.95 44.85
CA GLY A 44 38.95 40.14 44.02
C GLY A 44 38.17 41.37 44.50
N PHE A 45 37.66 41.36 45.72
CA PHE A 45 37.04 42.52 46.36
C PHE A 45 38.11 43.43 46.99
N PRO A 46 37.87 44.75 47.04
CA PRO A 46 38.77 45.67 47.74
C PRO A 46 38.71 45.38 49.25
N ALA A 47 39.76 44.77 49.82
CA ALA A 47 39.76 44.45 51.25
C ALA A 47 40.04 45.67 52.11
N SER A 48 39.00 46.09 52.81
CA SER A 48 39.02 47.24 53.70
C SER A 48 37.86 47.21 54.68
N LEU A 49 37.38 46.02 55.08
CA LEU A 49 36.42 45.93 56.18
C LEU A 49 37.16 46.31 57.47
N ASP A 50 37.13 47.60 57.77
CA ASP A 50 37.52 48.14 59.05
C ASP A 50 36.25 48.51 59.81
N LEU A 51 35.81 47.58 60.66
CA LEU A 51 34.59 47.70 61.44
C LEU A 51 34.80 48.57 62.70
N PHE A 52 36.05 48.89 63.03
CA PHE A 52 36.42 49.69 64.20
C PHE A 52 36.90 51.10 63.83
N ALA A 53 36.91 51.43 62.54
CA ALA A 53 37.28 52.74 62.04
C ALA A 53 36.40 53.85 62.63
N THR A 54 37.04 54.92 63.09
CA THR A 54 36.37 56.15 63.52
C THR A 54 36.52 57.29 62.51
N ASP A 55 37.38 57.13 61.50
CA ASP A 55 37.58 58.12 60.45
C ASP A 55 36.63 57.90 59.26
N PRO A 56 36.07 58.98 58.66
CA PRO A 56 35.12 58.86 57.55
C PRO A 56 35.66 58.15 56.31
N VAL A 57 36.98 58.17 56.07
CA VAL A 57 37.59 57.60 54.85
C VAL A 57 37.63 56.07 54.93
N SER A 58 37.98 55.52 56.08
CA SER A 58 37.94 54.09 56.35
C SER A 58 36.51 53.55 56.38
N ILE A 59 35.55 54.29 56.96
CA ILE A 59 34.13 53.93 56.92
C ILE A 59 33.62 53.87 55.48
N ALA A 60 33.94 54.87 54.64
CA ALA A 60 33.54 54.88 53.24
C ALA A 60 34.10 53.68 52.45
N ARG A 61 35.34 53.27 52.73
CA ARG A 61 35.96 52.07 52.14
C ARG A 61 35.22 50.79 52.54
N THR A 62 34.87 50.64 53.82
CA THR A 62 34.02 49.54 54.32
C THR A 62 32.67 49.51 53.59
N CYS A 63 31.98 50.66 53.49
CA CYS A 63 30.70 50.76 52.79
C CYS A 63 30.80 50.39 51.31
N ASN A 64 31.84 50.85 50.60
CA ASN A 64 32.05 50.50 49.19
C ASN A 64 32.32 49.00 49.00
N CYS A 65 33.07 48.37 49.90
CA CYS A 65 33.27 46.92 49.88
C CYS A 65 31.94 46.17 50.07
N ILE A 66 31.12 46.59 51.03
CA ILE A 66 29.78 46.00 51.27
C ILE A 66 28.89 46.20 50.04
N TYR A 67 28.91 47.40 49.44
CA TYR A 67 28.15 47.68 48.22
C TYR A 67 28.58 46.81 47.04
N ALA A 68 29.88 46.57 46.87
CA ALA A 68 30.41 45.66 45.83
C ALA A 68 29.94 44.21 46.05
N LEU A 69 29.88 43.74 47.31
CA LEU A 69 29.35 42.42 47.65
C LEU A 69 27.86 42.30 47.32
N LEU A 70 27.08 43.33 47.63
CA LEU A 70 25.65 43.37 47.30
C LEU A 70 25.42 43.42 45.79
N GLN A 71 26.19 44.22 45.05
CA GLN A 71 26.13 44.24 43.58
C GLN A 71 26.50 42.89 42.97
N GLN A 72 27.57 42.25 43.46
CA GLN A 72 27.94 40.91 42.98
C GLN A 72 26.80 39.92 43.24
N ARG A 73 26.21 39.95 44.43
CA ARG A 73 25.09 39.07 44.77
C ARG A 73 23.89 39.29 43.85
N GLN A 74 23.56 40.54 43.54
CA GLN A 74 22.48 40.86 42.62
C GLN A 74 22.75 40.31 41.20
N ARG A 75 23.97 40.50 40.68
CA ARG A 75 24.39 39.93 39.38
C ARG A 75 24.35 38.39 39.38
N ASP A 76 24.77 37.76 40.47
CA ASP A 76 24.73 36.30 40.60
C ASP A 76 23.28 35.78 40.61
N ILE A 77 22.36 36.50 41.26
CA ILE A 77 20.93 36.17 41.26
C ILE A 77 20.38 36.27 39.84
N GLU A 78 20.62 37.38 39.15
CA GLU A 78 20.15 37.62 37.77
C GLU A 78 20.72 36.58 36.80
N PHE A 79 22.01 36.26 36.90
CA PHE A 79 22.64 35.23 36.07
C PHE A 79 22.03 33.85 36.32
N ARG A 80 21.79 33.52 37.59
CA ARG A 80 21.18 32.25 37.99
C ARG A 80 19.72 32.16 37.54
N GLU A 81 18.96 33.24 37.61
CA GLU A 81 17.59 33.33 37.11
C GLU A 81 17.55 33.15 35.59
N SER A 82 18.39 33.90 34.85
CA SER A 82 18.49 33.77 33.39
C SER A 82 18.84 32.35 32.94
N THR A 83 19.80 31.72 33.63
CA THR A 83 20.19 30.32 33.37
C THR A 83 19.06 29.35 33.69
N ASN A 84 18.32 29.58 34.77
CA ASN A 84 17.15 28.77 35.12
C ASN A 84 16.02 28.90 34.09
N ASP A 85 15.77 30.11 33.58
CA ASP A 85 14.77 30.33 32.54
C ASP A 85 15.16 29.63 31.23
N GLN A 86 16.45 29.64 30.88
CA GLN A 86 16.94 28.88 29.73
C GLN A 86 16.77 27.37 29.95
N ARG A 87 17.11 26.87 31.13
CA ARG A 87 16.92 25.46 31.50
C ARG A 87 15.46 25.05 31.42
N GLN A 88 14.53 25.87 31.94
CA GLN A 88 13.10 25.60 31.86
C GLN A 88 12.61 25.57 30.42
N ARG A 89 13.01 26.53 29.59
CA ARG A 89 12.67 26.54 28.15
C ARG A 89 13.15 25.27 27.43
N MET A 90 14.41 24.88 27.63
CA MET A 90 14.94 23.65 27.05
C MET A 90 14.21 22.40 27.57
N GLN A 91 13.83 22.38 28.85
CA GLN A 91 13.07 21.28 29.42
C GLN A 91 11.68 21.15 28.77
N SER A 92 10.98 22.27 28.53
CA SER A 92 9.73 22.27 27.78
C SER A 92 9.91 21.83 26.33
N ASP A 93 10.99 22.23 25.68
CA ASP A 93 11.33 21.79 24.32
C ASP A 93 11.59 20.28 24.25
N ILE A 94 12.31 19.73 25.23
CA ILE A 94 12.54 18.29 25.36
C ILE A 94 11.20 17.56 25.49
N SER A 95 10.34 17.96 26.43
CA SER A 95 9.03 17.32 26.61
C SER A 95 8.15 17.40 25.35
N ARG A 96 8.23 18.51 24.60
CA ARG A 96 7.53 18.66 23.32
C ARG A 96 8.07 17.70 22.25
N LEU A 97 9.39 17.53 22.18
CA LEU A 97 10.03 16.60 21.24
C LEU A 97 9.76 15.15 21.61
N GLU A 98 9.80 14.80 22.89
CA GLU A 98 9.44 13.47 23.40
C GLU A 98 8.00 13.10 23.00
N ALA A 99 7.04 14.00 23.23
CA ALA A 99 5.66 13.78 22.80
C ALA A 99 5.51 13.63 21.27
N LYS A 100 6.37 14.29 20.48
CA LYS A 100 6.38 14.13 19.02
C LYS A 100 6.92 12.76 18.61
N ILE A 101 7.98 12.28 19.28
CA ILE A 101 8.55 10.95 19.08
C ILE A 101 7.49 9.89 19.38
N GLU A 102 6.81 9.96 20.52
CA GLU A 102 5.75 9.00 20.89
C GLU A 102 4.62 8.94 19.85
N ARG A 103 4.20 10.09 19.31
CA ARG A 103 3.18 10.13 18.23
C ARG A 103 3.69 9.48 16.95
N MET A 104 4.94 9.73 16.57
CA MET A 104 5.54 9.12 15.38
C MET A 104 5.69 7.61 15.55
N ASP A 105 6.09 7.13 16.74
CA ASP A 105 6.18 5.70 17.05
C ASP A 105 4.81 5.02 16.98
N ALA A 106 3.76 5.67 17.49
CA ALA A 106 2.39 5.16 17.35
C ALA A 106 1.95 5.07 15.88
N GLN A 107 2.31 6.04 15.05
CA GLN A 107 2.04 6.00 13.61
C GLN A 107 2.81 4.89 12.89
N LEU A 108 4.09 4.69 13.23
CA LEU A 108 4.90 3.58 12.70
C LEU A 108 4.27 2.23 13.04
N ALA A 109 3.90 2.03 14.31
CA ALA A 109 3.24 0.79 14.74
C ALA A 109 1.87 0.59 14.05
N ALA A 110 1.13 1.65 13.74
CA ALA A 110 -0.09 1.56 12.96
C ALA A 110 0.18 1.14 11.50
N LYS A 111 1.20 1.74 10.87
CA LYS A 111 1.62 1.41 9.50
C LYS A 111 2.16 -0.02 9.38
N ASP A 112 2.88 -0.53 10.38
CA ASP A 112 3.33 -1.91 10.41
C ASP A 112 2.17 -2.91 10.47
N ARG A 113 1.11 -2.60 11.25
CA ARG A 113 -0.11 -3.43 11.29
C ARG A 113 -0.87 -3.40 9.96
N GLU A 114 -0.92 -2.24 9.31
CA GLU A 114 -1.52 -2.08 7.98
C GLU A 114 -0.76 -2.91 6.93
N LEU A 115 0.57 -2.80 6.90
CA LEU A 115 1.43 -3.60 6.02
C LEU A 115 1.27 -5.10 6.25
N ALA A 116 1.22 -5.55 7.50
CA ALA A 116 0.99 -6.96 7.82
C ALA A 116 -0.36 -7.45 7.30
N THR A 117 -1.39 -6.62 7.35
CA THR A 117 -2.74 -6.94 6.85
C THR A 117 -2.79 -6.99 5.32
N LEU A 118 -2.16 -6.02 4.66
CA LEU A 118 -2.04 -5.99 3.20
C LEU A 118 -1.28 -7.22 2.70
N THR A 119 -0.16 -7.58 3.34
CA THR A 119 0.65 -8.75 2.99
C THR A 119 -0.15 -10.05 3.09
N ARG A 120 -0.95 -10.22 4.15
CA ARG A 120 -1.82 -11.40 4.30
C ARG A 120 -2.90 -11.46 3.23
N THR A 121 -3.51 -10.32 2.91
CA THR A 121 -4.54 -10.21 1.86
C THR A 121 -3.96 -10.52 0.49
N GLU A 122 -2.78 -9.99 0.17
CA GLU A 122 -2.06 -10.28 -1.07
C GLU A 122 -1.72 -11.77 -1.19
N ALA A 123 -1.23 -12.40 -0.12
CA ALA A 123 -0.93 -13.83 -0.10
C ALA A 123 -2.20 -14.68 -0.36
N LYS A 124 -3.33 -14.32 0.28
CA LYS A 124 -4.62 -14.98 0.06
C LYS A 124 -5.09 -14.84 -1.39
N ASN A 125 -5.03 -13.63 -1.94
CA ASN A 125 -5.43 -13.35 -3.32
C ASN A 125 -4.54 -14.09 -4.33
N THR A 126 -3.23 -14.14 -4.06
CA THR A 126 -2.27 -14.89 -4.88
C THR A 126 -2.58 -16.38 -4.89
N ALA A 127 -2.91 -16.97 -3.73
CA ALA A 127 -3.32 -18.37 -3.64
C ALA A 127 -4.64 -18.64 -4.38
N ALA A 128 -5.61 -17.73 -4.28
CA ALA A 128 -6.88 -17.85 -5.00
C ALA A 128 -6.68 -17.79 -6.52
N LEU A 129 -5.88 -16.83 -7.01
CA LEU A 129 -5.54 -16.71 -8.43
C LEU A 129 -4.81 -17.95 -8.93
N LYS A 130 -3.87 -18.50 -8.14
CA LYS A 130 -3.18 -19.75 -8.49
C LYS A 130 -4.15 -20.91 -8.64
N SER A 131 -5.07 -21.09 -7.68
CA SER A 131 -6.11 -22.12 -7.78
C SER A 131 -6.98 -21.96 -9.03
N GLN A 132 -7.31 -20.73 -9.42
CA GLN A 132 -8.09 -20.48 -10.62
C GLN A 132 -7.30 -20.77 -11.91
N ILE A 133 -6.00 -20.47 -11.93
CA ILE A 133 -5.10 -20.86 -13.03
C ILE A 133 -5.06 -22.38 -13.17
N ASP A 134 -4.93 -23.11 -12.07
CA ASP A 134 -4.86 -24.57 -12.09
C ASP A 134 -6.16 -25.19 -12.63
N LYS A 135 -7.33 -24.65 -12.23
CA LYS A 135 -8.64 -25.05 -12.78
C LYS A 135 -8.74 -24.82 -14.28
N LEU A 136 -8.36 -23.63 -14.75
CA LEU A 136 -8.38 -23.31 -16.18
C LEU A 136 -7.42 -24.20 -16.98
N GLN A 137 -6.28 -24.57 -16.40
CA GLN A 137 -5.34 -25.51 -17.02
C GLN A 137 -5.97 -26.91 -17.16
N GLN A 138 -6.66 -27.39 -16.12
CA GLN A 138 -7.38 -28.66 -16.15
C GLN A 138 -8.48 -28.66 -17.22
N GLU A 139 -9.35 -27.64 -17.25
CA GLU A 139 -10.41 -27.52 -18.26
C GLU A 139 -9.83 -27.50 -19.69
N ARG A 140 -8.73 -26.78 -19.88
CA ARG A 140 -8.00 -26.74 -21.16
C ARG A 140 -7.49 -28.13 -21.55
N ASP A 141 -6.92 -28.89 -20.61
CA ASP A 141 -6.42 -30.25 -20.86
C ASP A 141 -7.56 -31.24 -21.17
N GLU A 142 -8.71 -31.12 -20.50
CA GLU A 142 -9.92 -31.91 -20.79
C GLU A 142 -10.49 -31.58 -22.17
N PHE A 143 -10.59 -30.29 -22.50
CA PHE A 143 -11.05 -29.86 -23.82
C PHE A 143 -10.10 -30.35 -24.92
N GLN A 144 -8.79 -30.29 -24.69
CA GLN A 144 -7.80 -30.81 -25.63
C GLN A 144 -7.96 -32.32 -25.87
N LYS A 145 -8.20 -33.11 -24.80
CA LYS A 145 -8.50 -34.55 -24.93
C LYS A 145 -9.77 -34.79 -25.74
N MET A 146 -10.83 -34.01 -25.49
CA MET A 146 -12.09 -34.13 -26.20
C MET A 146 -11.93 -33.80 -27.70
N VAL A 147 -11.18 -32.75 -28.03
CA VAL A 147 -10.88 -32.37 -29.43
C VAL A 147 -10.16 -33.50 -30.15
N ILE A 148 -9.14 -34.11 -29.52
CA ILE A 148 -8.42 -35.24 -30.10
C ILE A 148 -9.36 -36.44 -30.30
N GLY A 149 -10.19 -36.78 -29.30
CA GLY A 149 -11.16 -37.85 -29.41
C GLY A 149 -12.19 -37.61 -30.51
N ASN A 150 -12.71 -36.39 -30.63
CA ASN A 150 -13.66 -36.02 -31.69
C ASN A 150 -13.02 -36.12 -33.08
N GLN A 151 -11.76 -35.69 -33.23
CA GLN A 151 -11.01 -35.83 -34.47
C GLN A 151 -10.80 -37.30 -34.88
N GLN A 152 -10.54 -38.19 -33.90
CA GLN A 152 -10.45 -39.63 -34.15
C GLN A 152 -11.78 -40.22 -34.62
N VAL A 153 -12.89 -39.89 -33.95
CA VAL A 153 -14.24 -40.33 -34.35
C VAL A 153 -14.58 -39.85 -35.75
N ARG A 154 -14.30 -38.59 -36.08
CA ARG A 154 -14.51 -38.04 -37.42
C ARG A 154 -13.72 -38.81 -38.49
N THR A 155 -12.48 -39.13 -38.19
CA THR A 155 -11.62 -39.93 -39.07
C THR A 155 -12.21 -41.33 -39.28
N GLN A 156 -12.66 -41.99 -38.21
CA GLN A 156 -13.32 -43.30 -38.28
C GLN A 156 -14.60 -43.25 -39.11
N GLN A 157 -15.45 -42.23 -38.92
CA GLN A 157 -16.68 -42.04 -39.70
C GLN A 157 -16.40 -41.85 -41.19
N ILE A 158 -15.35 -41.10 -41.54
CA ILE A 158 -14.91 -40.94 -42.94
C ILE A 158 -14.50 -42.29 -43.55
N HIS A 159 -13.79 -43.14 -42.80
CA HIS A 159 -13.41 -44.47 -43.28
C HIS A 159 -14.61 -45.40 -43.49
N GLU A 160 -15.54 -45.43 -42.54
CA GLU A 160 -16.81 -46.18 -42.66
C GLU A 160 -17.65 -45.71 -43.85
N MET A 161 -17.78 -44.39 -44.04
CA MET A 161 -18.52 -43.81 -45.16
C MET A 161 -17.89 -44.21 -46.51
N LYS A 162 -16.56 -44.12 -46.64
CA LYS A 162 -15.84 -44.59 -47.85
C LYS A 162 -16.00 -46.09 -48.10
N LYS A 163 -16.11 -46.90 -47.05
CA LYS A 163 -16.36 -48.35 -47.19
C LYS A 163 -17.76 -48.61 -47.75
N LYS A 164 -18.78 -47.96 -47.19
CA LYS A 164 -20.17 -48.05 -47.67
C LYS A 164 -20.31 -47.53 -49.09
N GLU A 165 -19.62 -46.45 -49.44
CA GLU A 165 -19.59 -45.90 -50.80
C GLU A 165 -19.03 -46.91 -51.81
N LYS A 166 -17.95 -47.61 -51.47
CA LYS A 166 -17.42 -48.71 -52.30
C LYS A 166 -18.40 -49.87 -52.45
N GLU A 167 -19.15 -50.22 -51.40
CA GLU A 167 -20.18 -51.27 -51.48
C GLU A 167 -21.38 -50.82 -52.34
N TYR A 168 -21.79 -49.56 -52.22
CA TYR A 168 -22.82 -48.96 -53.06
C TYR A 168 -22.44 -49.00 -54.53
N ILE A 169 -21.21 -48.59 -54.88
CA ILE A 169 -20.70 -48.65 -56.26
C ILE A 169 -20.75 -50.08 -56.78
N LYS A 170 -20.30 -51.08 -56.00
CA LYS A 170 -20.37 -52.50 -56.39
C LYS A 170 -21.80 -53.00 -56.60
N LEU A 171 -22.74 -52.60 -55.75
CA LEU A 171 -24.16 -52.97 -55.90
C LEU A 171 -24.78 -52.30 -57.12
N GLN A 172 -24.42 -51.04 -57.38
CA GLN A 172 -24.84 -50.30 -58.57
C GLN A 172 -24.32 -50.97 -59.85
N GLU A 173 -23.06 -51.41 -59.87
CA GLU A 173 -22.48 -52.20 -60.98
C GLU A 173 -23.24 -53.51 -61.21
N LYS A 174 -23.53 -54.27 -60.14
CA LYS A 174 -24.32 -55.52 -60.23
C LYS A 174 -25.74 -55.29 -60.75
N LEU A 175 -26.41 -54.24 -60.28
CA LEU A 175 -27.75 -53.89 -60.76
C LEU A 175 -27.71 -53.55 -62.25
N ASN A 176 -26.75 -52.74 -62.69
CA ASN A 176 -26.56 -52.44 -64.11
C ASN A 176 -26.28 -53.70 -64.93
N GLN A 177 -25.51 -54.64 -64.38
CA GLN A 177 -25.26 -55.92 -65.04
C GLN A 177 -26.54 -56.76 -65.20
N VAL A 178 -27.36 -56.89 -64.16
CA VAL A 178 -28.66 -57.57 -64.22
C VAL A 178 -29.61 -56.87 -65.20
N LEU A 179 -29.62 -55.54 -65.25
CA LEU A 179 -30.43 -54.78 -66.22
C LEU A 179 -29.98 -55.06 -67.66
N MET A 180 -28.67 -55.14 -67.91
CA MET A 180 -28.13 -55.47 -69.22
C MET A 180 -28.40 -56.92 -69.61
N GLU A 181 -28.31 -57.86 -68.67
CA GLU A 181 -28.70 -59.25 -68.86
C GLU A 181 -30.18 -59.37 -69.14
N LYS A 182 -31.05 -58.71 -68.37
CA LYS A 182 -32.50 -58.70 -68.60
C LYS A 182 -32.87 -58.07 -69.94
N LYS A 183 -32.18 -57.02 -70.39
CA LYS A 183 -32.34 -56.44 -71.73
C LYS A 183 -31.90 -57.41 -72.81
N LYS A 184 -30.82 -58.17 -72.58
CA LYS A 184 -30.32 -59.21 -73.48
C LYS A 184 -31.27 -60.41 -73.53
N GLU A 185 -31.75 -60.91 -72.39
CA GLU A 185 -32.76 -61.97 -72.24
C GLU A 185 -34.09 -61.57 -72.90
N SER A 186 -34.55 -60.34 -72.66
CA SER A 186 -35.75 -59.75 -73.29
C SER A 186 -35.59 -59.55 -74.80
N SER A 187 -34.37 -59.44 -75.31
CA SER A 187 -34.09 -59.40 -76.75
C SER A 187 -33.86 -60.79 -77.38
N ARG A 188 -33.79 -61.85 -76.56
CA ARG A 188 -33.43 -63.22 -76.99
C ARG A 188 -34.51 -64.28 -76.67
N SER A 189 -35.52 -63.98 -75.85
CA SER A 189 -36.55 -64.92 -75.43
C SER A 189 -37.92 -64.56 -76.03
N GLY A 190 -38.26 -65.25 -77.11
CA GLY A 190 -39.63 -65.46 -77.56
C GLY A 190 -39.93 -66.96 -77.52
N MET A 191 -40.12 -67.53 -76.33
CA MET A 191 -40.76 -68.85 -76.20
C MET A 191 -41.41 -68.99 -74.83
N GLU A 192 -42.73 -68.95 -74.84
CA GLU A 192 -43.63 -69.11 -73.70
C GLU A 192 -43.89 -70.62 -73.50
N ILE A 193 -43.61 -71.14 -72.30
CA ILE A 193 -43.96 -72.52 -71.93
C ILE A 193 -45.16 -72.48 -70.98
N MET A 194 -46.28 -72.96 -71.51
CA MET A 194 -47.49 -73.30 -70.78
C MET A 194 -47.34 -74.62 -70.01
N ASN A 195 -48.00 -74.65 -68.84
CA ASN A 195 -48.51 -75.77 -68.04
C ASN A 195 -47.69 -76.40 -66.90
N LEU A 196 -48.25 -76.14 -65.70
CA LEU A 196 -48.55 -76.99 -64.54
C LEU A 196 -47.62 -78.17 -64.22
N LEU A 197 -47.04 -78.13 -63.02
CA LEU A 197 -46.92 -79.29 -62.15
C LEU A 197 -47.07 -78.88 -60.67
N GLN A 198 -48.07 -79.48 -60.03
CA GLN A 198 -48.32 -79.50 -58.60
C GLN A 198 -47.08 -79.98 -57.82
N LYS A 199 -46.81 -79.35 -56.67
CA LYS A 199 -46.28 -80.06 -55.50
C LYS A 199 -46.84 -79.43 -54.22
N GLU A 200 -47.51 -80.28 -53.46
CA GLU A 200 -48.04 -80.03 -52.12
C GLU A 200 -46.93 -79.79 -51.09
N GLY A 201 -47.31 -79.11 -50.01
CA GLY A 201 -46.65 -79.24 -48.72
C GLY A 201 -45.67 -78.13 -48.35
N ARG A 202 -46.20 -77.00 -47.85
CA ARG A 202 -45.95 -76.49 -46.48
C ARG A 202 -46.58 -75.12 -46.28
N GLN A 203 -47.43 -75.07 -45.26
CA GLN A 203 -47.94 -73.93 -44.51
C GLN A 203 -47.62 -72.53 -45.04
N ARG A 204 -48.65 -71.90 -45.61
CA ARG A 204 -48.77 -70.45 -45.74
C ARG A 204 -48.76 -69.86 -44.32
N GLY A 205 -47.71 -69.11 -43.98
CA GLY A 205 -47.60 -68.45 -42.68
C GLY A 205 -48.78 -67.52 -42.45
N THR A 206 -49.53 -67.79 -41.38
CA THR A 206 -50.59 -66.94 -40.88
C THR A 206 -50.01 -65.56 -40.56
N TRP A 207 -50.48 -64.52 -41.23
CA TRP A 207 -50.05 -63.16 -40.95
C TRP A 207 -50.71 -62.72 -39.63
N ASN A 208 -49.96 -62.87 -38.52
CA ASN A 208 -50.41 -62.43 -37.20
C ASN A 208 -50.23 -60.91 -37.07
N GLY A 209 -51.25 -60.13 -37.43
CA GLY A 209 -51.28 -58.67 -37.26
C GLY A 209 -51.45 -58.19 -35.82
N LYS A 210 -51.71 -59.07 -34.84
CA LYS A 210 -51.96 -58.69 -33.44
C LYS A 210 -50.72 -58.34 -32.60
N LYS A 211 -49.51 -58.62 -33.09
CA LYS A 211 -48.28 -58.45 -32.30
C LYS A 211 -47.71 -57.02 -32.39
N ASN A 212 -47.79 -56.40 -33.57
CA ASN A 212 -47.23 -55.06 -33.79
C ASN A 212 -47.96 -53.96 -33.00
N ASP A 213 -49.29 -54.00 -32.89
CA ASP A 213 -50.04 -52.95 -32.18
C ASP A 213 -49.71 -52.95 -30.68
N ASN A 214 -49.54 -54.13 -30.07
CA ASN A 214 -49.14 -54.26 -28.67
C ASN A 214 -47.74 -53.67 -28.43
N ASP A 215 -46.81 -53.91 -29.36
CA ASP A 215 -45.46 -53.35 -29.31
C ASP A 215 -45.46 -51.83 -29.49
N TYR A 216 -46.38 -51.26 -30.30
CA TYR A 216 -46.55 -49.82 -30.44
C TYR A 216 -47.09 -49.17 -29.16
N TYR A 217 -48.14 -49.72 -28.55
CA TYR A 217 -48.67 -49.20 -27.28
C TYR A 217 -47.61 -49.28 -26.18
N LYS A 218 -46.86 -50.39 -26.13
CA LYS A 218 -45.76 -50.55 -25.18
C LYS A 218 -44.66 -49.52 -25.41
N MET A 219 -44.23 -49.29 -26.65
CA MET A 219 -43.21 -48.28 -26.97
C MET A 219 -43.66 -46.86 -26.59
N ILE A 220 -44.94 -46.53 -26.78
CA ILE A 220 -45.50 -45.24 -26.37
C ILE A 220 -45.50 -45.11 -24.85
N VAL A 221 -45.97 -46.12 -24.11
CA VAL A 221 -45.97 -46.12 -22.65
C VAL A 221 -44.55 -46.02 -22.10
N ASP A 222 -43.61 -46.81 -22.63
CA ASP A 222 -42.20 -46.78 -22.26
C ASP A 222 -41.59 -45.38 -22.52
N ALA A 223 -41.91 -44.75 -23.65
CA ALA A 223 -41.45 -43.38 -23.94
C ALA A 223 -42.02 -42.34 -22.97
N TYR A 224 -43.30 -42.47 -22.58
CA TYR A 224 -43.92 -41.61 -21.56
C TYR A 224 -43.33 -41.85 -20.17
N GLU A 225 -43.01 -43.09 -19.81
CA GLU A 225 -42.37 -43.43 -18.54
C GLU A 225 -40.94 -42.90 -18.47
N VAL A 226 -40.16 -43.01 -19.55
CA VAL A 226 -38.84 -42.40 -19.67
C VAL A 226 -38.96 -40.87 -19.53
N LYS A 227 -39.89 -40.22 -20.24
CA LYS A 227 -40.07 -38.78 -20.13
C LYS A 227 -40.49 -38.34 -18.73
N LYS A 228 -41.34 -39.12 -18.07
CA LYS A 228 -41.75 -38.89 -16.68
C LYS A 228 -40.56 -39.02 -15.72
N GLN A 229 -39.70 -40.01 -15.91
CA GLN A 229 -38.48 -40.17 -15.12
C GLN A 229 -37.49 -39.03 -15.34
N GLU A 230 -37.29 -38.60 -16.59
CA GLU A 230 -36.47 -37.42 -16.92
C GLU A 230 -36.99 -36.17 -16.21
N LEU A 231 -38.30 -35.90 -16.26
CA LEU A 231 -38.90 -34.75 -15.57
C LEU A 231 -38.77 -34.85 -14.04
N MET A 232 -38.92 -36.04 -13.47
CA MET A 232 -38.70 -36.25 -12.02
C MET A 232 -37.24 -36.00 -11.64
N GLN A 233 -36.29 -36.42 -12.47
CA GLN A 233 -34.87 -36.19 -12.27
C GLN A 233 -34.52 -34.71 -12.38
N GLU A 234 -35.01 -34.03 -13.42
CA GLU A 234 -34.80 -32.59 -13.61
C GLU A 234 -35.38 -31.78 -12.44
N ASN A 235 -36.55 -32.17 -11.93
CA ASN A 235 -37.14 -31.54 -10.75
C ASN A 235 -36.31 -31.80 -9.48
N ALA A 236 -35.73 -32.99 -9.33
CA ALA A 236 -34.82 -33.30 -8.23
C ALA A 236 -33.53 -32.48 -8.31
N ASP A 237 -32.97 -32.32 -9.51
CA ASP A 237 -31.77 -31.52 -9.76
C ASP A 237 -32.03 -30.03 -9.51
N LEU A 238 -33.18 -29.51 -9.94
CA LEU A 238 -33.61 -28.13 -9.65
C LEU A 238 -33.78 -27.88 -8.15
N ARG A 239 -34.36 -28.83 -7.42
CA ARG A 239 -34.46 -28.76 -5.95
C ARG A 239 -33.09 -28.84 -5.29
N ALA A 240 -32.14 -29.59 -5.83
CA ALA A 240 -30.76 -29.64 -5.32
C ALA A 240 -30.02 -28.33 -5.55
N LEU A 241 -30.20 -27.72 -6.74
CA LEU A 241 -29.59 -26.43 -7.08
C LEU A 241 -30.12 -25.30 -6.18
N LEU A 242 -31.43 -25.25 -5.94
CA LEU A 242 -32.03 -24.27 -5.02
C LEU A 242 -31.47 -24.41 -3.60
N ARG A 243 -31.27 -25.65 -3.12
CA ARG A 243 -30.62 -25.92 -1.83
C ARG A 243 -29.19 -25.42 -1.77
N SER A 244 -28.41 -25.62 -2.84
CA SER A 244 -27.04 -25.09 -2.94
C SER A 244 -27.04 -23.56 -2.84
N MET A 245 -27.88 -22.90 -3.64
CA MET A 245 -27.96 -21.43 -3.63
C MET A 245 -28.37 -20.87 -2.26
N GLN A 246 -29.31 -21.53 -1.58
CA GLN A 246 -29.73 -21.12 -0.25
C GLN A 246 -28.64 -21.33 0.82
N MET A 247 -27.84 -22.40 0.69
CA MET A 247 -26.68 -22.63 1.54
C MET A 247 -25.60 -21.56 1.30
N ASP A 248 -25.32 -21.24 0.04
CA ASP A 248 -24.36 -20.18 -0.34
C ASP A 248 -24.80 -18.81 0.19
N MET A 249 -26.10 -18.48 0.09
CA MET A 249 -26.65 -17.26 0.65
C MET A 249 -26.56 -17.22 2.18
N ARG A 250 -26.77 -18.36 2.84
CA ARG A 250 -26.62 -18.49 4.31
C ARG A 250 -25.17 -18.31 4.74
N GLU A 251 -24.24 -18.91 4.01
CA GLU A 251 -22.80 -18.77 4.28
C GLU A 251 -22.34 -17.33 4.05
N PHE A 252 -22.81 -16.68 2.98
CA PHE A 252 -22.52 -15.28 2.71
C PHE A 252 -23.04 -14.32 3.79
N LEU A 253 -24.26 -14.56 4.29
CA LEU A 253 -24.89 -13.71 5.29
C LEU A 253 -24.40 -13.96 6.73
N ASN A 254 -23.96 -15.19 7.04
CA ASN A 254 -23.41 -15.56 8.36
C ASN A 254 -21.88 -15.51 8.40
N ALA A 255 -21.21 -15.22 7.27
CA ALA A 255 -19.79 -14.93 7.27
C ALA A 255 -19.54 -13.75 8.22
N PRO A 256 -18.54 -13.83 9.12
CA PRO A 256 -18.25 -12.75 10.04
C PRO A 256 -17.78 -11.55 9.21
N ASN A 257 -18.69 -10.61 8.96
CA ASN A 257 -18.34 -9.29 8.50
C ASN A 257 -17.46 -8.67 9.58
N GLY A 258 -16.19 -8.45 9.24
CA GLY A 258 -15.24 -7.75 10.09
C GLY A 258 -15.70 -6.32 10.33
N SER A 259 -16.42 -6.12 11.42
CA SER A 259 -16.44 -4.85 12.14
C SER A 259 -16.32 -5.15 13.63
N SER A 260 -15.07 -5.17 14.08
CA SER A 260 -14.71 -5.01 15.48
C SER A 260 -15.27 -3.66 15.95
N GLN A 261 -16.20 -3.67 16.91
CA GLN A 261 -16.46 -2.52 17.76
C GLN A 261 -16.40 -3.01 19.22
N PRO A 262 -15.85 -2.19 20.14
CA PRO A 262 -15.34 -2.64 21.42
C PRO A 262 -16.46 -2.93 22.41
N THR A 263 -16.22 -3.94 23.24
CA THR A 263 -16.97 -4.24 24.45
C THR A 263 -16.96 -3.06 25.43
N VAL A 264 -18.14 -2.55 25.79
CA VAL A 264 -18.36 -1.84 27.05
C VAL A 264 -19.33 -2.68 27.88
N THR A 265 -18.84 -3.15 29.02
CA THR A 265 -19.57 -3.84 30.08
C THR A 265 -20.49 -2.89 30.85
N ALA A 266 -21.78 -3.24 30.99
CA ALA A 266 -22.59 -2.94 32.18
C ALA A 266 -23.94 -3.70 32.17
N ASN A 267 -24.03 -4.70 33.05
CA ASN A 267 -25.19 -5.27 33.76
C ASN A 267 -26.63 -5.11 33.25
N GLY A 268 -27.27 -6.26 33.00
CA GLY A 268 -28.41 -6.70 33.84
C GLY A 268 -29.82 -6.63 33.25
N ARG A 269 -30.24 -7.68 32.52
CA ARG A 269 -31.51 -8.42 32.74
C ARG A 269 -31.65 -9.58 31.75
N GLN A 270 -32.05 -10.73 32.26
CA GLN A 270 -32.49 -11.88 31.46
C GLN A 270 -33.72 -11.49 30.63
N GLU A 271 -33.59 -11.59 29.31
CA GLU A 271 -34.71 -11.95 28.44
C GLU A 271 -34.21 -13.00 27.43
N SER A 272 -34.79 -14.17 27.57
CA SER A 272 -34.68 -15.31 26.67
C SER A 272 -35.16 -14.93 25.27
N GLY A 273 -34.27 -14.98 24.27
CA GLY A 273 -34.65 -14.86 22.87
C GLY A 273 -33.51 -14.33 22.01
N SER A 274 -32.53 -15.17 21.69
CA SER A 274 -31.64 -14.86 20.56
C SER A 274 -32.51 -14.73 19.29
N PRO A 275 -32.35 -13.70 18.44
CA PRO A 275 -32.98 -13.70 17.13
C PRO A 275 -32.32 -14.83 16.32
N GLN A 276 -33.00 -15.97 16.28
CA GLN A 276 -32.58 -17.12 15.49
C GLN A 276 -32.53 -16.67 14.03
N SER A 277 -31.36 -16.78 13.41
CA SER A 277 -31.17 -16.49 11.99
C SER A 277 -32.25 -17.23 11.17
N PRO A 278 -32.85 -16.64 10.11
CA PRO A 278 -34.17 -17.03 9.57
C PRO A 278 -34.17 -18.36 8.81
N LEU A 279 -33.07 -19.09 8.87
CA LEU A 279 -32.91 -20.42 8.30
C LEU A 279 -32.49 -21.43 9.38
N GLY A 280 -32.58 -21.09 10.66
CA GLY A 280 -32.29 -21.99 11.78
C GLY A 280 -33.41 -23.01 11.98
N GLY A 281 -33.61 -23.91 11.03
CA GLY A 281 -34.52 -25.05 11.14
C GLY A 281 -33.94 -26.22 10.37
N LYS A 282 -34.06 -27.44 10.93
CA LYS A 282 -33.65 -28.69 10.28
C LYS A 282 -34.51 -29.04 9.05
N THR A 283 -35.63 -28.37 8.86
CA THR A 283 -36.56 -28.59 7.76
C THR A 283 -36.45 -27.44 6.78
N ASP A 284 -36.09 -27.75 5.54
CA ASP A 284 -35.92 -26.77 4.49
C ASP A 284 -37.29 -26.20 4.10
N VAL A 285 -37.39 -24.91 3.78
CA VAL A 285 -38.67 -24.25 3.41
C VAL A 285 -39.31 -24.94 2.20
N PHE A 286 -38.49 -25.62 1.40
CA PHE A 286 -38.88 -26.37 0.21
C PHE A 286 -39.30 -27.83 0.47
N ASP A 287 -39.22 -28.31 1.72
CA ASP A 287 -39.76 -29.61 2.14
C ASP A 287 -41.23 -29.52 2.59
N LEU A 288 -41.78 -28.31 2.74
CA LEU A 288 -43.17 -28.11 3.14
C LEU A 288 -44.14 -28.14 1.95
N PRO A 289 -45.42 -28.53 2.16
CA PRO A 289 -46.46 -28.39 1.15
C PRO A 289 -46.50 -26.95 0.58
N PHE A 290 -46.69 -26.82 -0.73
CA PHE A 290 -46.52 -25.56 -1.47
C PHE A 290 -47.14 -24.31 -0.83
N HIS A 291 -48.31 -24.44 -0.20
CA HIS A 291 -48.96 -23.31 0.46
C HIS A 291 -48.19 -22.81 1.69
N MET A 292 -47.61 -23.70 2.50
CA MET A 292 -46.83 -23.33 3.68
C MET A 292 -45.46 -22.75 3.32
N ALA A 293 -44.84 -23.27 2.26
CA ALA A 293 -43.61 -22.69 1.72
C ALA A 293 -43.85 -21.25 1.23
N ARG A 294 -44.97 -21.02 0.53
CA ARG A 294 -45.38 -19.70 0.07
C ARG A 294 -45.57 -18.72 1.24
N ASP A 295 -46.32 -19.13 2.26
CA ASP A 295 -46.65 -18.24 3.38
C ASP A 295 -45.39 -17.89 4.20
N HIS A 296 -44.47 -18.85 4.37
CA HIS A 296 -43.18 -18.62 5.02
C HIS A 296 -42.25 -17.68 4.21
N ILE A 297 -42.26 -17.79 2.88
CA ILE A 297 -41.52 -16.87 2.00
C ILE A 297 -42.10 -15.45 2.09
N GLU A 298 -43.43 -15.33 2.11
CA GLU A 298 -44.12 -14.04 2.21
C GLU A 298 -43.79 -13.34 3.53
N GLU A 299 -43.87 -14.03 4.66
CA GLU A 299 -43.53 -13.51 5.98
C GLU A 299 -42.06 -13.06 6.07
N SER A 300 -41.14 -13.86 5.49
CA SER A 300 -39.72 -13.53 5.43
C SER A 300 -39.45 -12.26 4.62
N LEU A 301 -40.12 -12.09 3.48
CA LEU A 301 -40.00 -10.89 2.65
C LEU A 301 -40.58 -9.66 3.35
N ARG A 302 -41.74 -9.78 4.01
CA ARG A 302 -42.34 -8.68 4.79
C ARG A 302 -41.41 -8.22 5.92
N THR A 303 -40.81 -9.17 6.64
CA THR A 303 -39.86 -8.87 7.72
C THR A 303 -38.61 -8.15 7.20
N LYS A 304 -38.05 -8.63 6.08
CA LYS A 304 -36.90 -7.98 5.44
C LYS A 304 -37.21 -6.58 4.93
N MET A 305 -38.40 -6.38 4.35
CA MET A 305 -38.83 -5.06 3.87
C MET A 305 -38.94 -4.06 5.02
N THR A 306 -39.46 -4.47 6.17
CA THR A 306 -39.52 -3.64 7.39
C THR A 306 -38.13 -3.30 7.91
N SER A 307 -37.20 -4.26 7.92
CA SER A 307 -35.80 -4.03 8.34
C SER A 307 -35.05 -3.06 7.40
N ILE A 308 -35.24 -3.21 6.08
CA ILE A 308 -34.67 -2.29 5.09
C ILE A 308 -35.22 -0.88 5.29
N LYS A 309 -36.54 -0.75 5.52
CA LYS A 309 -37.18 0.55 5.77
C LYS A 309 -36.61 1.23 7.01
N ALA A 310 -36.40 0.49 8.10
CA ALA A 310 -35.79 1.02 9.32
C ALA A 310 -34.35 1.50 9.10
N ARG A 311 -33.53 0.73 8.37
CA ARG A 311 -32.16 1.14 8.02
C ARG A 311 -32.13 2.36 7.10
N MET A 312 -33.07 2.46 6.17
CA MET A 312 -33.17 3.61 5.27
C MET A 312 -33.50 4.90 6.04
N THR A 313 -34.40 4.84 7.02
CA THR A 313 -34.67 5.96 7.93
C THR A 313 -33.42 6.34 8.74
N GLN A 314 -32.71 5.35 9.31
CA GLN A 314 -31.47 5.62 10.07
C GLN A 314 -30.38 6.29 9.22
N LEU A 315 -30.23 5.87 7.95
CA LEU A 315 -29.28 6.51 7.03
C LEU A 315 -29.68 7.95 6.69
N GLN A 316 -30.99 8.21 6.54
CA GLN A 316 -31.50 9.55 6.27
C GLN A 316 -31.32 10.49 7.47
N ASP A 317 -31.49 9.98 8.70
CA ASP A 317 -31.23 10.73 9.92
C ASP A 317 -29.73 10.96 10.15
N ALA A 318 -28.88 9.98 9.85
CA ALA A 318 -27.43 10.14 9.90
C ALA A 318 -26.92 11.17 8.86
N GLN A 319 -27.54 11.23 7.68
CA GLN A 319 -27.22 12.23 6.66
C GLN A 319 -27.59 13.65 7.11
N LYS A 320 -28.75 13.84 7.75
CA LYS A 320 -29.13 15.13 8.36
C LYS A 320 -28.19 15.52 9.52
N GLY A 321 -27.75 14.55 10.33
CA GLY A 321 -26.75 14.80 11.38
C GLY A 321 -25.38 15.20 10.83
N ALA A 322 -24.98 14.66 9.69
CA ALA A 322 -23.74 15.03 8.99
C ALA A 322 -23.78 16.46 8.42
N GLU A 323 -24.95 16.91 7.95
CA GLU A 323 -25.15 18.27 7.44
C GLU A 323 -25.00 19.33 8.55
N VAL A 324 -25.63 19.09 9.71
CA VAL A 324 -25.52 19.96 10.90
C VAL A 324 -24.09 20.03 11.46
N THR A 325 -23.31 18.95 11.33
CA THR A 325 -21.89 18.95 11.75
C THR A 325 -20.98 19.69 10.77
N SER A 326 -21.34 19.75 9.47
CA SER A 326 -20.63 20.59 8.49
C SER A 326 -20.88 22.09 8.74
N GLU A 327 -22.13 22.48 9.06
CA GLU A 327 -22.45 23.87 9.40
C GLU A 327 -21.73 24.34 10.67
N ALA A 328 -21.55 23.44 11.64
CA ALA A 328 -20.79 23.74 12.87
C ALA A 328 -19.29 23.94 12.60
N THR A 329 -18.72 23.18 11.66
CA THR A 329 -17.29 23.30 11.29
C THR A 329 -17.04 24.54 10.44
N ASP A 330 -17.96 24.92 9.54
CA ASP A 330 -17.87 26.18 8.80
C ASP A 330 -17.92 27.39 9.73
N ARG A 331 -18.74 27.33 10.78
CA ARG A 331 -18.83 28.40 11.79
C ARG A 331 -17.58 28.48 12.68
N GLU A 332 -16.89 27.36 12.90
CA GLU A 332 -15.59 27.33 13.58
C GLU A 332 -14.50 28.00 12.73
N LEU A 333 -14.45 27.72 11.43
CA LEU A 333 -13.52 28.36 10.49
C LEU A 333 -13.74 29.88 10.38
N GLU A 334 -14.99 30.33 10.40
CA GLU A 334 -15.33 31.77 10.43
C GLU A 334 -14.80 32.45 11.70
N LEU A 335 -14.92 31.80 12.86
CA LEU A 335 -14.38 32.30 14.13
C LEU A 335 -12.85 32.31 14.14
N GLU A 336 -12.20 31.32 13.53
CA GLU A 336 -10.73 31.31 13.37
C GLU A 336 -10.25 32.49 12.50
N ALA A 337 -10.96 32.78 11.41
CA ALA A 337 -10.66 33.93 10.56
C ALA A 337 -10.78 35.27 11.33
N GLN A 338 -11.84 35.43 12.13
CA GLN A 338 -12.01 36.61 13.00
C GLN A 338 -10.90 36.74 14.05
N LEU A 339 -10.41 35.63 14.61
CA LEU A 339 -9.28 35.65 15.54
C LEU A 339 -7.97 36.07 14.86
N VAL A 340 -7.75 35.68 13.60
CA VAL A 340 -6.58 36.11 12.83
C VAL A 340 -6.64 37.62 12.58
N GLU A 341 -7.80 38.16 12.22
CA GLU A 341 -8.00 39.59 12.06
C GLU A 341 -7.77 40.36 13.37
N ALA A 342 -8.34 39.90 14.48
CA ALA A 342 -8.12 40.49 15.80
C ALA A 342 -6.63 40.48 16.21
N ARG A 343 -5.90 39.40 15.89
CA ARG A 343 -4.44 39.33 16.11
C ARG A 343 -3.68 40.35 15.26
N SER A 344 -4.09 40.55 14.01
CA SER A 344 -3.50 41.57 13.13
C SER A 344 -3.69 42.98 13.71
N ILE A 345 -4.89 43.29 14.21
CA ILE A 345 -5.18 44.59 14.85
C ILE A 345 -4.32 44.78 16.10
N ILE A 346 -4.21 43.76 16.96
CA ILE A 346 -3.35 43.82 18.16
C ILE A 346 -1.88 44.02 17.77
N GLN A 347 -1.42 43.35 16.71
CA GLN A 347 -0.05 43.50 16.23
C GLN A 347 0.22 44.90 15.66
N GLU A 348 -0.75 45.48 14.96
CA GLU A 348 -0.66 46.86 14.47
C GLU A 348 -0.64 47.86 15.63
N GLN A 349 -1.51 47.68 16.63
CA GLN A 349 -1.49 48.47 17.86
C GLN A 349 -0.14 48.35 18.59
N ALA A 350 0.41 47.14 18.71
CA ALA A 350 1.74 46.92 19.29
C ALA A 350 2.86 47.57 18.46
N SER A 351 2.73 47.57 17.13
CA SER A 351 3.67 48.25 16.23
C SER A 351 3.62 49.77 16.40
N ILE A 352 2.43 50.35 16.52
CA ILE A 352 2.24 51.78 16.81
C ILE A 352 2.84 52.11 18.17
N MET A 353 2.56 51.30 19.20
CA MET A 353 3.17 51.45 20.52
C MET A 353 4.71 51.39 20.44
N SER A 354 5.28 50.46 19.67
CA SER A 354 6.72 50.34 19.46
C SER A 354 7.32 51.56 18.75
N LYS A 355 6.62 52.15 17.77
CA LYS A 355 7.03 53.41 17.10
C LYS A 355 7.03 54.61 18.04
N HIS A 356 6.22 54.60 19.10
CA HIS A 356 6.28 55.61 20.16
C HIS A 356 7.46 55.41 21.14
N PHE A 357 8.12 54.25 21.13
CA PHE A 357 9.33 53.96 21.93
C PHE A 357 10.65 54.09 21.14
N THR A 358 10.64 54.27 19.82
CA THR A 358 11.88 54.48 19.04
C THR A 358 12.29 55.95 19.00
N LYS A 359 12.77 56.46 20.14
CA LYS A 359 13.71 57.58 20.19
C LYS A 359 14.91 57.23 21.07
N SER A 360 15.57 56.11 20.76
CA SER A 360 16.99 55.88 21.05
C SER A 360 17.51 54.66 20.27
N ASP A 361 18.45 54.95 19.38
CA ASP A 361 19.56 54.14 18.88
C ASP A 361 19.38 52.81 18.13
N LYS A 362 20.23 52.72 17.11
CA LYS A 362 20.34 51.75 16.02
C LYS A 362 21.72 51.04 16.14
N PRO A 363 22.05 50.03 15.30
CA PRO A 363 22.31 48.66 15.75
C PRO A 363 23.73 48.17 15.37
N SER A 364 24.07 46.89 15.62
CA SER A 364 25.04 46.17 14.78
C SER A 364 24.94 44.63 14.81
N PRO A 365 25.37 43.93 13.73
CA PRO A 365 25.00 42.55 13.38
C PRO A 365 26.18 41.57 13.25
N LEU A 366 26.04 40.29 13.64
CA LEU A 366 26.92 39.20 13.16
C LEU A 366 26.18 37.84 13.08
N GLN A 367 26.31 37.25 11.89
CA GLN A 367 25.97 35.93 11.26
C GLN A 367 26.47 34.64 11.99
N PRO A 368 26.40 33.40 11.43
CA PRO A 368 25.55 32.75 10.39
C PRO A 368 25.10 31.29 10.72
N ASP A 369 24.32 30.73 9.78
CA ASP A 369 23.78 29.37 9.64
C ASP A 369 24.74 28.18 9.85
N LEU A 370 24.23 27.19 10.60
CA LEU A 370 24.83 25.89 10.85
C LEU A 370 24.28 24.83 9.89
N GLN A 371 24.67 24.86 8.62
CA GLN A 371 24.25 23.80 7.68
C GLN A 371 25.26 23.48 6.58
N PHE A 372 26.55 23.33 6.91
CA PHE A 372 27.54 22.73 6.01
C PHE A 372 28.71 22.10 6.80
N MET A 373 28.45 21.07 7.62
CA MET A 373 29.56 20.30 8.20
C MET A 373 29.20 18.85 8.53
N TYR A 374 28.63 18.12 7.58
CA TYR A 374 28.41 16.66 7.71
C TYR A 374 28.78 15.75 6.51
N PRO A 375 29.45 16.21 5.42
CA PRO A 375 30.04 15.26 4.46
C PRO A 375 31.56 15.03 4.58
N LEU A 376 32.31 15.88 5.29
CA LEU A 376 33.79 15.81 5.30
C LEU A 376 34.37 14.75 6.26
N ALA A 377 33.64 14.38 7.32
CA ALA A 377 34.11 13.37 8.27
C ALA A 377 34.03 11.93 7.72
N VAL A 378 33.13 11.67 6.76
CA VAL A 378 32.95 10.33 6.16
C VAL A 378 33.98 10.09 5.04
N ALA A 379 34.36 11.12 4.28
CA ALA A 379 35.38 11.02 3.25
C ALA A 379 36.79 10.79 3.84
N GLY A 380 37.09 11.38 5.00
CA GLY A 380 38.37 11.20 5.69
C GLY A 380 38.62 9.78 6.19
N GLY A 381 37.58 9.08 6.66
CA GLY A 381 37.68 7.69 7.13
C GLY A 381 37.97 6.68 6.01
N ILE A 382 37.45 6.93 4.80
CA ILE A 382 37.60 6.03 3.65
C ILE A 382 39.00 6.10 3.03
N ALA A 383 39.62 7.29 3.02
CA ALA A 383 40.99 7.46 2.52
C ALA A 383 42.03 6.75 3.40
N VAL A 384 41.84 6.78 4.73
CA VAL A 384 42.73 6.09 5.68
C VAL A 384 42.59 4.57 5.59
N TRP A 385 41.37 4.06 5.35
CA TRP A 385 41.15 2.62 5.15
C TRP A 385 41.75 2.11 3.82
N MET A 386 41.64 2.88 2.73
CA MET A 386 42.27 2.55 1.44
C MET A 386 43.79 2.69 1.42
N ALA A 387 44.37 3.54 2.28
CA ALA A 387 45.83 3.63 2.46
C ALA A 387 46.39 2.42 3.24
N SER A 388 45.65 1.94 4.24
CA SER A 388 46.05 0.79 5.08
C SER A 388 45.94 -0.55 4.32
N ALA A 389 45.00 -0.69 3.37
CA ALA A 389 44.85 -1.88 2.53
C ALA A 389 46.02 -2.11 1.56
N ARG A 390 46.84 -1.09 1.26
CA ARG A 390 47.99 -1.18 0.34
C ARG A 390 49.24 -1.83 0.96
N HIS A 391 49.25 -2.08 2.27
CA HIS A 391 50.38 -2.67 3.01
C HIS A 391 50.14 -4.10 3.52
N LEU A 392 49.06 -4.78 3.11
CA LEU A 392 48.87 -6.19 3.50
C LEU A 392 49.81 -7.13 2.69
N PRO A 393 50.55 -8.04 3.35
CA PRO A 393 51.35 -9.05 2.66
C PRO A 393 50.46 -9.92 1.79
N ARG A 394 50.98 -10.27 0.60
CA ARG A 394 50.33 -11.12 -0.40
C ARG A 394 50.20 -12.56 0.11
N CYS A 395 49.25 -12.83 1.01
CA CYS A 395 48.99 -14.16 1.56
C CYS A 395 48.36 -15.06 0.49
N LYS A 396 49.09 -16.09 0.05
CA LYS A 396 48.67 -17.01 -1.03
C LYS A 396 47.52 -17.96 -0.68
N ASN A 397 46.94 -17.91 0.53
CA ASN A 397 45.83 -18.78 0.93
C ASN A 397 44.70 -18.00 1.64
N MET A 398 43.95 -17.20 0.87
CA MET A 398 42.68 -16.63 1.35
C MET A 398 41.54 -17.54 0.89
N SER A 399 40.75 -18.09 1.83
CA SER A 399 39.65 -18.99 1.48
C SER A 399 38.60 -18.28 0.62
N VAL A 400 37.94 -19.03 -0.26
CA VAL A 400 36.89 -18.55 -1.19
C VAL A 400 35.82 -17.71 -0.48
N ALA A 401 35.53 -18.00 0.80
CA ALA A 401 34.58 -17.24 1.62
C ALA A 401 35.01 -15.79 1.87
N ARG A 402 36.30 -15.51 2.06
CA ARG A 402 36.81 -14.13 2.24
C ARG A 402 36.79 -13.33 0.94
N ILE A 403 37.03 -13.98 -0.19
CA ILE A 403 36.91 -13.35 -1.52
C ILE A 403 35.44 -13.02 -1.81
N SER A 404 34.50 -13.93 -1.52
CA SER A 404 33.06 -13.68 -1.68
C SER A 404 32.53 -12.58 -0.76
N VAL A 405 33.02 -12.47 0.48
CA VAL A 405 32.63 -11.39 1.40
C VAL A 405 33.19 -10.04 0.94
N LEU A 406 34.46 -9.99 0.50
CA LEU A 406 35.04 -8.75 -0.05
C LEU A 406 34.38 -8.35 -1.37
N GLN A 407 33.98 -9.30 -2.21
CA GLN A 407 33.29 -9.04 -3.46
C GLN A 407 31.81 -8.68 -3.24
N GLY A 408 31.18 -9.21 -2.19
CA GLY A 408 29.85 -8.82 -1.72
C GLY A 408 29.83 -7.43 -1.09
N LEU A 409 30.85 -7.07 -0.29
CA LEU A 409 31.02 -5.70 0.21
C LEU A 409 31.37 -4.71 -0.91
N LEU A 410 32.20 -5.10 -1.88
CA LEU A 410 32.50 -4.27 -3.05
C LEU A 410 31.27 -4.07 -3.95
N PHE A 411 30.39 -5.07 -4.03
CA PHE A 411 29.11 -4.99 -4.72
C PHE A 411 28.13 -4.07 -3.98
N LEU A 412 28.01 -4.19 -2.65
CA LEU A 412 27.18 -3.29 -1.83
C LEU A 412 27.69 -1.85 -1.86
N LEU A 413 29.01 -1.63 -1.77
CA LEU A 413 29.63 -0.30 -1.86
C LEU A 413 29.56 0.31 -3.28
N SER A 414 29.56 -0.51 -4.34
CA SER A 414 29.26 -0.02 -5.71
C SER A 414 27.79 0.32 -5.91
N THR A 415 26.89 -0.29 -5.14
CA THR A 415 25.44 -0.07 -5.25
C THR A 415 24.99 1.21 -4.53
N GLU A 416 25.83 1.76 -3.64
CA GLU A 416 25.60 3.02 -2.92
C GLU A 416 26.12 4.27 -3.64
N MET A 417 26.67 4.14 -4.85
CA MET A 417 26.98 5.29 -5.72
C MET A 417 25.73 5.73 -6.50
N SER A 418 24.99 6.67 -5.91
CA SER A 418 23.99 7.55 -6.54
C SER A 418 22.88 6.85 -7.35
N LYS A 419 21.83 6.38 -6.65
CA LYS A 419 20.54 6.10 -7.28
C LYS A 419 19.93 7.43 -7.72
N ILE A 420 20.10 7.80 -8.99
CA ILE A 420 19.52 9.02 -9.58
C ILE A 420 18.01 8.99 -9.39
N ASP A 421 17.46 10.04 -8.79
CA ASP A 421 16.01 10.25 -8.71
C ASP A 421 15.48 10.71 -10.07
N TRP A 422 14.71 9.83 -10.72
CA TRP A 422 14.14 10.08 -12.05
C TRP A 422 12.78 10.75 -11.95
N ASN A 423 12.75 11.95 -11.37
CA ASN A 423 11.56 12.78 -11.34
C ASN A 423 11.17 13.29 -12.76
N VAL A 424 10.02 13.98 -12.84
CA VAL A 424 9.46 14.48 -14.10
C VAL A 424 10.44 15.41 -14.82
N GLU A 425 11.09 16.30 -14.07
CA GLU A 425 12.01 17.30 -14.62
C GLU A 425 13.31 16.67 -15.14
N ASN A 426 13.93 15.79 -14.36
CA ASN A 426 15.13 15.05 -14.78
C ASN A 426 14.85 14.16 -16.01
N THR A 427 13.67 13.55 -16.07
CA THR A 427 13.24 12.77 -17.24
C THR A 427 13.05 13.67 -18.46
N ARG A 428 12.45 14.86 -18.29
CA ARG A 428 12.27 15.86 -19.37
C ARG A 428 13.60 16.36 -19.90
N ILE A 429 14.52 16.75 -19.02
CA ILE A 429 15.87 17.23 -19.38
C ILE A 429 16.62 16.15 -20.16
N LEU A 430 16.59 14.89 -19.70
CA LEU A 430 17.24 13.79 -20.40
C LEU A 430 16.68 13.60 -21.81
N CYS A 431 15.34 13.55 -21.94
CA CYS A 431 14.68 13.39 -23.23
C CYS A 431 14.99 14.52 -24.19
N GLY A 432 14.99 15.77 -23.71
CA GLY A 432 15.33 16.95 -24.50
C GLY A 432 16.77 16.91 -25.02
N LEU A 433 17.73 16.60 -24.14
CA LEU A 433 19.13 16.47 -24.50
C LEU A 433 19.37 15.34 -25.52
N MET A 434 18.72 14.19 -25.33
CA MET A 434 18.81 13.09 -26.30
C MET A 434 18.20 13.46 -27.65
N ALA A 435 17.07 14.17 -27.68
CA ALA A 435 16.44 14.63 -28.92
C ALA A 435 17.36 15.58 -29.69
N GLU A 436 17.98 16.54 -28.99
CA GLU A 436 18.95 17.48 -29.57
C GLU A 436 20.14 16.74 -30.20
N GLN A 437 20.66 15.69 -29.54
CA GLN A 437 21.74 14.89 -30.11
C GLN A 437 21.30 14.04 -31.30
N ILE A 438 20.04 13.61 -31.34
CA ILE A 438 19.48 12.90 -32.50
C ILE A 438 19.37 13.85 -33.70
N GLU A 439 18.90 15.08 -33.49
CA GLU A 439 18.83 16.12 -34.53
C GLU A 439 20.20 16.50 -35.07
N LYS A 440 21.22 16.51 -34.21
CA LYS A 440 22.63 16.72 -34.58
C LYS A 440 23.27 15.54 -35.31
N GLY A 441 22.52 14.47 -35.61
CA GLY A 441 23.02 13.31 -36.34
C GLY A 441 23.92 12.38 -35.50
N ASN A 442 24.00 12.57 -34.18
CA ASN A 442 24.82 11.74 -33.28
C ASN A 442 24.19 10.38 -32.96
N ARG A 443 23.22 9.94 -33.77
CA ARG A 443 22.57 8.63 -33.71
C ARG A 443 22.68 7.92 -35.08
N PRO A 444 23.87 7.41 -35.44
CA PRO A 444 24.08 6.78 -36.76
C PRO A 444 23.35 5.43 -36.90
N ASN A 445 22.93 4.80 -35.80
CA ASN A 445 22.17 3.55 -35.80
C ASN A 445 21.11 3.59 -34.68
N THR A 446 20.95 2.53 -33.89
CA THR A 446 19.86 2.41 -32.92
C THR A 446 20.14 3.22 -31.65
N PHE A 447 21.40 3.55 -31.37
CA PHE A 447 21.87 4.24 -30.15
C PHE A 447 22.71 5.47 -30.50
N LEU A 448 22.92 6.36 -29.52
CA LEU A 448 23.83 7.50 -29.65
C LEU A 448 25.28 7.02 -29.81
N ASN A 449 26.09 7.76 -30.56
CA ASN A 449 27.54 7.56 -30.62
C ASN A 449 28.21 8.04 -29.31
N SER A 450 29.51 7.79 -29.14
CA SER A 450 30.25 8.21 -27.94
C SER A 450 30.19 9.72 -27.70
N VAL A 451 30.25 10.52 -28.78
CA VAL A 451 30.17 11.98 -28.76
C VAL A 451 28.81 12.45 -28.23
N GLY A 452 27.72 11.85 -28.71
CA GLY A 452 26.36 12.14 -28.26
C GLY A 452 26.14 11.80 -26.80
N TYR A 453 26.66 10.65 -26.33
CA TYR A 453 26.59 10.30 -24.90
C TYR A 453 27.34 11.29 -24.02
N ALA A 454 28.57 11.68 -24.41
CA ALA A 454 29.36 12.66 -23.66
C ALA A 454 28.69 14.05 -23.63
N ALA A 455 28.05 14.45 -24.73
CA ALA A 455 27.31 15.71 -24.80
C ALA A 455 26.06 15.71 -23.92
N VAL A 456 25.32 14.61 -23.87
CA VAL A 456 24.16 14.47 -22.96
C VAL A 456 24.63 14.43 -21.51
N GLU A 457 25.69 13.70 -21.19
CA GLU A 457 26.26 13.62 -19.83
C GLU A 457 26.66 15.01 -19.32
N LYS A 458 27.42 15.75 -20.13
CA LYS A 458 27.81 17.13 -19.82
C LYS A 458 26.58 18.04 -19.66
N GLY A 459 25.67 18.04 -20.63
CA GLY A 459 24.48 18.90 -20.60
C GLY A 459 23.49 18.56 -19.49
N PHE A 460 23.48 17.31 -19.00
CA PHE A 460 22.67 16.87 -17.88
C PHE A 460 23.30 17.31 -16.56
N LYS A 461 24.63 17.17 -16.43
CA LYS A 461 25.39 17.66 -15.27
C LYS A 461 25.28 19.18 -15.14
N ASP A 462 25.40 19.92 -16.23
CA ASP A 462 25.31 21.39 -16.22
C ASP A 462 23.92 21.90 -15.78
N ARG A 463 22.84 21.15 -16.07
CA ARG A 463 21.47 21.54 -15.72
C ARG A 463 20.98 21.03 -14.36
N THR A 464 21.46 19.87 -13.92
CA THR A 464 20.95 19.18 -12.72
C THR A 464 21.98 19.08 -11.59
N GLY A 465 23.26 19.32 -11.87
CA GLY A 465 24.37 19.04 -10.97
C GLY A 465 24.71 17.56 -10.81
N ILE A 466 24.01 16.66 -11.50
CA ILE A 466 24.12 15.20 -11.33
C ILE A 466 25.01 14.61 -12.44
N GLU A 467 26.00 13.81 -12.05
CA GLU A 467 26.80 13.01 -12.99
C GLU A 467 26.01 11.78 -13.44
N LEU A 468 25.77 11.68 -14.75
CA LEU A 468 24.98 10.61 -15.34
C LEU A 468 25.87 9.64 -16.12
N THR A 469 25.92 8.39 -15.70
CA THR A 469 26.68 7.37 -16.45
C THR A 469 25.92 6.92 -17.70
N LYS A 470 26.68 6.50 -18.72
CA LYS A 470 26.12 5.90 -19.95
C LYS A 470 25.18 4.72 -19.69
N GLY A 471 25.47 3.91 -18.66
CA GLY A 471 24.64 2.76 -18.27
C GLY A 471 23.27 3.18 -17.70
N GLN A 472 23.26 4.15 -16.78
CA GLN A 472 22.03 4.70 -16.20
C GLN A 472 21.14 5.34 -17.28
N MET A 473 21.76 6.07 -18.20
CA MET A 473 21.09 6.68 -19.34
C MET A 473 20.41 5.64 -20.24
N LYS A 474 21.12 4.56 -20.58
CA LYS A 474 20.58 3.46 -21.39
C LYS A 474 19.41 2.76 -20.69
N ASN A 475 19.55 2.45 -19.41
CA ASN A 475 18.51 1.79 -18.63
C ASN A 475 17.22 2.63 -18.56
N LYS A 476 17.35 3.96 -18.35
CA LYS A 476 16.21 4.87 -18.35
C LYS A 476 15.57 4.96 -19.74
N TRP A 477 16.37 5.04 -20.80
CA TRP A 477 15.88 5.05 -22.17
C TRP A 477 15.10 3.78 -22.55
N ASP A 478 15.62 2.60 -22.19
CA ASP A 478 14.95 1.33 -22.47
C ASP A 478 13.61 1.21 -21.72
N LYS A 479 13.52 1.78 -20.51
CA LYS A 479 12.25 1.89 -19.76
C LYS A 479 11.27 2.83 -20.47
N LEU A 480 11.69 4.04 -20.81
CA LEU A 480 10.85 5.02 -21.53
C LEU A 480 10.35 4.48 -22.88
N LYS A 481 11.14 3.66 -23.56
CA LYS A 481 10.74 3.00 -24.82
C LYS A 481 9.60 2.00 -24.61
N LYS A 482 9.62 1.25 -23.49
CA LYS A 482 8.51 0.35 -23.11
C LYS A 482 7.26 1.16 -22.79
N ASP A 483 7.41 2.23 -22.02
CA ASP A 483 6.30 3.12 -21.63
C ASP A 483 5.67 3.78 -22.86
N LEU A 484 6.48 4.26 -23.82
CA LEU A 484 6.00 4.80 -25.08
C LEU A 484 5.26 3.76 -25.94
N LYS A 485 5.72 2.50 -25.94
CA LYS A 485 5.04 1.40 -26.66
C LYS A 485 3.69 1.09 -26.02
N ALA A 486 3.62 1.09 -24.69
CA ALA A 486 2.38 0.94 -23.94
C ALA A 486 1.43 2.11 -24.24
N TRP A 487 1.93 3.35 -24.18
CA TRP A 487 1.18 4.56 -24.50
C TRP A 487 0.63 4.56 -25.93
N LYS A 488 1.44 4.19 -26.92
CA LYS A 488 0.99 4.04 -28.31
C LYS A 488 -0.09 2.97 -28.45
N LYS A 489 0.02 1.85 -27.72
CA LYS A 489 -0.99 0.77 -27.74
C LYS A 489 -2.31 1.22 -27.11
N LEU A 490 -2.25 2.05 -26.06
CA LEU A 490 -3.43 2.66 -25.44
C LEU A 490 -4.09 3.66 -26.39
N LYS A 491 -3.30 4.52 -27.05
CA LYS A 491 -3.80 5.55 -27.97
C LYS A 491 -4.34 4.99 -29.30
N MET A 492 -3.80 3.89 -29.81
CA MET A 492 -4.16 3.32 -31.12
C MET A 492 -5.33 2.33 -31.09
N ARG A 493 -5.85 1.94 -29.92
CA ARG A 493 -6.93 0.94 -29.82
C ARG A 493 -8.35 1.49 -29.99
N GLN A 494 -8.56 2.82 -30.01
CA GLN A 494 -9.86 3.43 -30.28
C GLN A 494 -9.75 4.84 -30.88
N THR A 495 -10.65 5.14 -31.81
CA THR A 495 -10.98 6.49 -32.29
C THR A 495 -11.96 7.13 -31.29
N GLY A 496 -11.66 8.33 -30.77
CA GLY A 496 -12.60 9.09 -29.91
C GLY A 496 -12.21 9.25 -28.43
N THR A 497 -10.97 8.95 -28.02
CA THR A 497 -10.51 9.24 -26.65
C THR A 497 -10.38 10.74 -26.42
N GLY A 498 -11.12 11.26 -25.43
CA GLY A 498 -11.04 12.66 -25.00
C GLY A 498 -9.68 12.92 -24.35
N TRP A 499 -8.89 13.82 -24.94
CA TRP A 499 -7.67 14.32 -24.31
C TRP A 499 -8.04 15.55 -23.49
N ASN A 500 -7.85 15.49 -22.17
CA ASN A 500 -8.07 16.66 -21.33
C ASN A 500 -6.82 17.55 -21.35
N ARG A 501 -6.93 18.72 -21.99
CA ARG A 501 -5.83 19.66 -22.17
C ARG A 501 -5.39 20.34 -20.86
N ASN A 502 -6.24 20.35 -19.84
CA ASN A 502 -5.96 21.03 -18.57
C ASN A 502 -5.15 20.15 -17.62
N ASN A 503 -5.44 18.84 -17.60
CA ASN A 503 -4.78 17.90 -16.69
C ASN A 503 -3.68 17.08 -17.36
N SER A 504 -3.46 17.26 -18.68
CA SER A 504 -2.54 16.44 -19.48
C SER A 504 -2.77 14.93 -19.35
N THR A 505 -4.02 14.54 -19.10
CA THR A 505 -4.45 13.16 -18.90
C THR A 505 -5.51 12.75 -19.91
N ILE A 506 -5.63 11.44 -20.12
CA ILE A 506 -6.69 10.84 -20.93
C ILE A 506 -7.96 10.83 -20.07
N ASP A 507 -9.01 11.49 -20.52
CA ASP A 507 -10.29 11.58 -19.83
C ASP A 507 -11.16 10.40 -20.26
N MET A 508 -11.33 9.42 -19.38
CA MET A 508 -12.09 8.19 -19.62
C MET A 508 -12.66 7.64 -18.30
N ASP A 509 -13.73 6.85 -18.40
CA ASP A 509 -14.42 6.25 -17.26
C ASP A 509 -13.58 5.22 -16.47
N ASP A 510 -14.00 4.97 -15.23
CA ASP A 510 -13.30 4.07 -14.31
C ASP A 510 -13.25 2.62 -14.81
N GLU A 511 -14.25 2.19 -15.56
CA GLU A 511 -14.32 0.85 -16.18
C GLU A 511 -13.24 0.69 -17.26
N TRP A 512 -13.01 1.73 -18.07
CA TRP A 512 -11.93 1.79 -19.03
C TRP A 512 -10.57 1.72 -18.33
N TRP A 513 -10.37 2.49 -17.27
CA TRP A 513 -9.12 2.46 -16.50
C TRP A 513 -8.87 1.11 -15.83
N LYS A 514 -9.90 0.40 -15.35
CA LYS A 514 -9.76 -1.00 -14.87
C LYS A 514 -9.25 -1.92 -15.97
N LYS A 515 -9.80 -1.80 -17.19
CA LYS A 515 -9.39 -2.61 -18.34
C LYS A 515 -8.00 -2.22 -18.88
N ALA A 516 -7.64 -0.94 -18.83
CA ALA A 516 -6.35 -0.42 -19.26
C ALA A 516 -5.22 -0.76 -18.27
N ARG A 517 -5.49 -0.76 -16.96
CA ARG A 517 -4.53 -1.18 -15.91
C ARG A 517 -4.09 -2.64 -16.06
N ALA A 518 -4.94 -3.49 -16.62
CA ALA A 518 -4.57 -4.87 -16.98
C ALA A 518 -3.55 -4.96 -18.14
N ILE A 519 -3.31 -3.87 -18.89
CA ILE A 519 -2.45 -3.83 -20.07
C ILE A 519 -1.13 -3.07 -19.81
N SER A 520 -1.06 -2.21 -18.80
CA SER A 520 0.19 -1.54 -18.38
C SER A 520 0.08 -1.02 -16.93
N VAL A 521 1.03 -1.40 -16.07
CA VAL A 521 1.12 -0.98 -14.66
C VAL A 521 1.82 0.37 -14.48
N ILE A 522 2.33 0.99 -15.56
CA ILE A 522 3.28 2.11 -15.43
C ILE A 522 2.88 3.21 -16.40
N CYS A 523 1.99 4.10 -15.98
CA CYS A 523 1.80 5.46 -16.51
C CYS A 523 0.84 6.18 -15.54
N ILE A 524 1.39 6.63 -14.42
CA ILE A 524 0.89 7.77 -13.64
C ILE A 524 2.06 8.73 -13.52
#